data_AF-A0AAJ4UY42-F1
#
_entry.id   AF-A0AAJ4UY42-F1
#
_cell.length_a   1.000
_cell.length_b   1.000
_cell.length_c   1.000
_cell.angle_alpha   90.00
_cell.angle_beta   90.00
_cell.angle_gamma   90.00
#
_symmetry.space_group_name_H-M   'P 1'
#
loop_
_entity.id
_entity.type
_entity.pdbx_description
1 polymer ?
#
loop_
_entity_poly.entity_id
_entity_poly.type
_entity_poly.pdbx_seq_one_letter_code
_entity_poly.pdbx_strand_id
1 'polypeptide(L)'
;MGIFSKFRKKSPWILHYNTGGCNGCDIEILSALAPRYDIERFGMLNRGNPKQADILLVTGPVTKNCKDVLRRLYLEMAEPKVVVAMGACAHGGGIFRDFYHVENGVNSIIPVDVWIPGCAPRVEALIDEMVEAIEIWQKKSKEKEYLKDHENVINKLGVEDDD
;
A
#
# COMPACT_ATOMS: atom_id res chain seq x y z
N MET A 1 9.27 24.90 -4.70
CA MET A 1 8.07 24.03 -4.73
C MET A 1 7.29 24.32 -6.00
N GLY A 2 7.37 23.45 -7.00
CA GLY A 2 6.61 23.61 -8.25
C GLY A 2 5.10 23.49 -8.03
N ILE A 3 4.32 24.17 -8.87
CA ILE A 3 2.85 24.22 -8.77
C ILE A 3 2.21 22.82 -8.79
N PHE A 4 2.80 21.88 -9.53
CA PHE A 4 2.35 20.50 -9.65
C PHE A 4 2.41 19.69 -8.34
N SER A 5 3.39 19.96 -7.47
CA SER A 5 3.50 19.26 -6.18
C SER A 5 2.35 19.64 -5.23
N LYS A 6 1.85 20.87 -5.33
CA LYS A 6 0.69 21.33 -4.53
C LYS A 6 -0.61 20.65 -4.96
N PHE A 7 -0.79 20.40 -6.25
CA PHE A 7 -2.00 19.74 -6.77
C PHE A 7 -2.00 18.24 -6.50
N ARG A 8 -0.83 17.59 -6.64
CA ARG A 8 -0.69 16.16 -6.34
C ARG A 8 -1.22 15.77 -4.96
N LYS A 9 -0.94 16.56 -3.90
CA LYS A 9 -1.46 16.32 -2.53
C LYS A 9 -2.99 16.13 -2.49
N LYS A 10 -3.71 16.81 -3.38
CA LYS A 10 -5.17 16.89 -3.34
C LYS A 10 -5.85 15.76 -4.11
N SER A 11 -5.09 14.85 -4.72
CA SER A 11 -5.64 13.74 -5.50
C SER A 11 -4.79 12.47 -5.42
N PRO A 12 -4.47 11.95 -4.21
CA PRO A 12 -3.70 10.71 -4.08
C PRO A 12 -4.60 9.50 -4.39
N TRP A 13 -4.33 8.74 -5.44
CA TRP A 13 -5.17 7.60 -5.79
C TRP A 13 -4.67 6.31 -5.13
N ILE A 14 -5.62 5.49 -4.66
CA ILE A 14 -5.35 4.27 -3.92
C ILE A 14 -5.50 3.08 -4.86
N LEU A 15 -4.55 2.15 -4.81
CA LEU A 15 -4.69 0.79 -5.30
C LEU A 15 -4.81 -0.14 -4.10
N HIS A 16 -5.99 -0.70 -3.88
CA HIS A 16 -6.19 -1.75 -2.88
C HIS A 16 -5.85 -3.11 -3.48
N TYR A 17 -5.02 -3.90 -2.77
CA TYR A 17 -4.73 -5.27 -3.15
C TYR A 17 -4.78 -6.20 -1.92
N ASN A 18 -5.64 -7.21 -2.01
CA ASN A 18 -5.76 -8.26 -1.01
C ASN A 18 -4.81 -9.42 -1.37
N THR A 19 -3.91 -9.74 -0.44
CA THR A 19 -2.87 -10.75 -0.61
C THR A 19 -3.19 -12.09 0.07
N GLY A 20 -4.48 -12.40 0.25
CA GLY A 20 -4.97 -13.63 0.90
C GLY A 20 -5.48 -13.43 2.32
N GLY A 21 -6.01 -12.25 2.64
CA GLY A 21 -6.69 -11.93 3.88
C GLY A 21 -8.12 -12.48 3.95
N CYS A 22 -8.69 -12.48 5.15
CA CYS A 22 -10.05 -12.96 5.45
C CYS A 22 -11.17 -11.94 5.14
N ASN A 23 -10.89 -10.92 4.33
CA ASN A 23 -11.79 -9.81 3.96
C ASN A 23 -12.19 -8.84 5.09
N GLY A 24 -11.76 -9.06 6.34
CA GLY A 24 -12.06 -8.15 7.46
C GLY A 24 -11.53 -6.73 7.24
N CYS A 25 -10.25 -6.60 6.85
CA CYS A 25 -9.66 -5.29 6.54
C CYS A 25 -10.27 -4.67 5.27
N ASP A 26 -10.67 -5.50 4.30
CA ASP A 26 -11.25 -5.01 3.04
C ASP A 26 -12.64 -4.38 3.27
N ILE A 27 -13.44 -4.92 4.19
CA ILE A 27 -14.72 -4.33 4.59
C ILE A 27 -14.51 -2.95 5.23
N GLU A 28 -13.48 -2.77 6.04
CA GLU A 28 -13.15 -1.48 6.66
C GLU A 28 -12.68 -0.46 5.60
N ILE A 29 -11.92 -0.90 4.57
CA ILE A 29 -11.56 -0.05 3.43
C ILE A 29 -12.80 0.39 2.65
N LEU A 30 -13.71 -0.54 2.37
CA LEU A 30 -14.98 -0.19 1.71
C LEU A 30 -15.83 0.74 2.58
N SER A 31 -15.78 0.57 3.90
CA SER A 31 -16.46 1.45 4.85
C SER A 31 -15.85 2.85 4.87
N ALA A 32 -14.54 2.99 4.66
CA ALA A 32 -13.87 4.28 4.50
C ALA A 32 -14.31 5.03 3.23
N LEU A 33 -14.64 4.29 2.16
CA LEU A 33 -15.20 4.85 0.91
C LEU A 33 -16.69 5.15 1.02
N ALA A 34 -17.38 4.66 2.05
CA ALA A 34 -18.80 4.90 2.25
C ALA A 34 -19.06 6.33 2.75
N PRO A 35 -20.26 6.89 2.52
CA PRO A 35 -20.59 8.29 2.82
C PRO A 35 -20.41 8.72 4.29
N ARG A 36 -20.37 7.77 5.23
CA ARG A 36 -20.23 8.05 6.67
C ARG A 36 -18.83 8.54 7.02
N TYR A 37 -17.81 7.91 6.45
CA TYR A 37 -16.41 8.21 6.76
C TYR A 37 -15.74 8.97 5.59
N ASP A 38 -16.17 8.69 4.36
CA ASP A 38 -15.86 9.39 3.12
C ASP A 38 -14.42 9.89 3.02
N ILE A 39 -13.52 8.96 2.69
CA ILE A 39 -12.11 9.25 2.44
C ILE A 39 -11.91 10.06 1.14
N GLU A 40 -12.90 10.11 0.23
CA GLU A 40 -12.81 10.86 -1.03
C GLU A 40 -12.67 12.37 -0.80
N ARG A 41 -13.09 12.88 0.38
CA ARG A 41 -12.85 14.27 0.81
C ARG A 41 -11.38 14.68 0.83
N PHE A 42 -10.46 13.72 0.98
CA PHE A 42 -9.02 13.94 0.90
C PHE A 42 -8.46 13.79 -0.53
N GLY A 43 -9.32 13.54 -1.51
CA GLY A 43 -8.96 13.28 -2.90
C GLY A 43 -8.59 11.83 -3.19
N MET A 44 -8.86 10.94 -2.23
CA MET A 44 -8.54 9.52 -2.31
C MET A 44 -9.61 8.76 -3.07
N LEU A 45 -9.24 8.19 -4.21
CA LEU A 45 -10.11 7.36 -5.03
C LEU A 45 -9.48 5.99 -5.20
N ASN A 46 -10.27 4.93 -4.98
CA ASN A 46 -9.82 3.57 -5.25
C ASN A 46 -9.84 3.32 -6.77
N ARG A 47 -8.71 2.90 -7.33
CA ARG A 47 -8.51 2.61 -8.75
C ARG A 47 -7.91 1.22 -8.90
N GLY A 48 -8.43 0.44 -9.85
CA GLY A 48 -7.93 -0.91 -10.14
C GLY A 48 -6.68 -0.96 -11.02
N ASN A 49 -6.23 0.17 -11.60
CA ASN A 49 -5.07 0.19 -12.47
C ASN A 49 -3.82 0.67 -11.70
N PRO A 50 -2.77 -0.16 -11.55
CA PRO A 50 -1.57 0.22 -10.82
C PRO A 50 -0.84 1.41 -11.44
N LYS A 51 -0.89 1.58 -12.76
CA LYS A 51 -0.21 2.69 -13.45
C LYS A 51 -0.82 4.07 -13.15
N GLN A 52 -2.01 4.09 -12.55
CA GLN A 52 -2.74 5.32 -12.21
C GLN A 52 -2.74 5.60 -10.70
N ALA A 53 -2.24 4.68 -9.88
CA ALA A 53 -2.30 4.80 -8.43
C ALA A 53 -0.99 5.36 -7.85
N ASP A 54 -1.11 6.13 -6.77
CA ASP A 54 0.02 6.71 -6.04
C ASP A 54 0.27 5.97 -4.72
N ILE A 55 -0.79 5.41 -4.11
CA ILE A 55 -0.74 4.71 -2.82
C ILE A 55 -1.13 3.24 -3.04
N LEU A 56 -0.26 2.31 -2.64
CA LEU A 56 -0.53 0.87 -2.63
C LEU A 56 -1.00 0.47 -1.22
N LEU A 57 -2.28 0.15 -1.09
CA LEU A 57 -2.88 -0.32 0.17
C LEU A 57 -2.97 -1.84 0.17
N VAL A 58 -2.12 -2.49 0.95
CA VAL A 58 -1.99 -3.95 1.00
C VAL A 58 -2.69 -4.50 2.24
N THR A 59 -3.55 -5.49 2.03
CA THR A 59 -4.20 -6.24 3.11
C THR A 59 -3.84 -7.72 3.04
N GLY A 60 -3.97 -8.40 4.19
CA GLY A 60 -3.72 -9.84 4.30
C GLY A 60 -2.26 -10.18 4.58
N PRO A 61 -1.96 -11.46 4.86
CA PRO A 61 -0.65 -11.89 5.32
C PRO A 61 0.34 -12.18 4.19
N VAL A 62 -0.02 -11.93 2.93
CA VAL A 62 0.72 -12.33 1.73
C VAL A 62 0.94 -13.83 1.60
N THR A 63 0.06 -14.47 0.83
CA THR A 63 0.26 -15.86 0.42
C THR A 63 1.39 -15.99 -0.60
N LYS A 64 2.04 -17.16 -0.64
CA LYS A 64 3.11 -17.45 -1.61
C LYS A 64 2.67 -17.20 -3.06
N ASN A 65 1.42 -17.52 -3.40
CA ASN A 65 0.87 -17.30 -4.74
C ASN A 65 0.68 -15.81 -5.08
N CYS A 66 0.44 -14.96 -4.08
CA CYS A 66 0.27 -13.53 -4.27
C CYS A 66 1.58 -12.75 -4.26
N LYS A 67 2.70 -13.37 -3.86
CA LYS A 67 4.01 -12.72 -3.68
C LYS A 67 4.50 -12.04 -4.95
N ASP A 68 4.54 -12.79 -6.05
CA ASP A 68 5.08 -12.28 -7.31
C ASP A 68 4.13 -11.25 -7.95
N VAL A 69 2.82 -11.44 -7.78
CA VAL A 69 1.82 -10.46 -8.21
C VAL A 69 1.97 -9.14 -7.44
N LEU A 70 2.13 -9.19 -6.12
CA LEU A 70 2.33 -7.99 -5.29
C LEU A 70 3.59 -7.22 -5.72
N ARG A 71 4.67 -7.95 -6.01
CA ARG A 71 5.92 -7.38 -6.51
C ARG A 71 5.72 -6.70 -7.87
N ARG A 72 5.05 -7.37 -8.81
CA ARG A 72 4.75 -6.82 -10.14
C ARG A 72 3.91 -5.55 -10.04
N LEU A 73 2.85 -5.55 -9.21
CA LEU A 73 2.03 -4.37 -8.97
C LEU A 73 2.87 -3.20 -8.44
N TYR A 74 3.75 -3.44 -7.47
CA TYR A 74 4.64 -2.42 -6.95
C TYR A 74 5.57 -1.87 -8.03
N LEU A 75 6.12 -2.71 -8.92
CA LEU A 75 7.00 -2.28 -10.01
C LEU A 75 6.28 -1.50 -11.10
N GLU A 76 5.03 -1.84 -11.41
CA GLU A 76 4.22 -1.15 -12.43
C GLU A 76 3.73 0.23 -12.01
N MET A 77 3.69 0.52 -10.71
CA MET A 77 3.30 1.82 -10.18
C MET A 77 4.35 2.90 -10.44
N ALA A 78 3.87 4.07 -10.87
CA ALA A 78 4.71 5.24 -11.15
C ALA A 78 5.30 5.83 -9.86
N GLU A 79 6.54 6.33 -9.95
CA GLU A 79 7.16 7.08 -8.86
C GLU A 79 6.73 8.57 -8.87
N PRO A 80 6.55 9.22 -7.71
CA PRO A 80 6.69 8.69 -6.36
C PRO A 80 5.48 7.84 -5.94
N LYS A 81 5.71 6.72 -5.24
CA LYS A 81 4.65 5.90 -4.64
C LYS A 81 4.83 5.68 -3.13
N VAL A 82 3.74 5.34 -2.45
CA VAL A 82 3.74 4.98 -1.02
C VAL A 82 3.05 3.64 -0.80
N VAL A 83 3.63 2.79 0.05
CA VAL A 83 3.06 1.50 0.42
C VAL A 83 2.52 1.57 1.84
N VAL A 84 1.23 1.25 1.97
CA VAL A 84 0.52 1.20 3.25
C VAL A 84 0.12 -0.25 3.50
N ALA A 85 0.53 -0.81 4.63
CA ALA A 85 0.18 -2.17 5.01
C ALA A 85 -0.84 -2.14 6.15
N MET A 86 -2.00 -2.73 5.92
CA MET A 86 -3.13 -2.66 6.83
C MET A 86 -3.40 -4.00 7.52
N GLY A 87 -3.42 -3.94 8.86
CA GLY A 87 -3.78 -5.04 9.73
C GLY A 87 -2.59 -5.89 10.20
N ALA A 88 -2.83 -6.67 11.26
CA ALA A 88 -1.83 -7.51 11.92
C ALA A 88 -1.25 -8.58 10.99
N CYS A 89 -2.08 -9.08 10.06
CA CYS A 89 -1.67 -10.01 9.02
C CYS A 89 -0.62 -9.38 8.09
N ALA A 90 -0.86 -8.17 7.59
CA ALA A 90 0.05 -7.49 6.67
C ALA A 90 1.37 -7.06 7.36
N HIS A 91 1.34 -6.79 8.67
CA HIS A 91 2.53 -6.49 9.46
C HIS A 91 3.52 -7.63 9.57
N GLY A 92 3.03 -8.83 9.86
CA GLY A 92 3.92 -9.92 10.22
C GLY A 92 3.22 -11.27 10.28
N GLY A 93 2.29 -11.53 9.37
CA GLY A 93 1.53 -12.79 9.28
C GLY A 93 0.33 -12.90 10.23
N GLY A 94 0.28 -12.10 11.31
CA GLY A 94 -0.81 -12.14 12.29
C GLY A 94 -1.00 -13.54 12.88
N ILE A 95 -2.24 -14.04 12.87
CA ILE A 95 -2.55 -15.42 13.29
C ILE A 95 -1.96 -16.49 12.35
N PHE A 96 -1.64 -16.10 11.10
CA PHE A 96 -1.07 -16.98 10.08
C PHE A 96 0.46 -16.92 10.03
N ARG A 97 1.10 -16.32 11.04
CA ARG A 97 2.55 -16.30 11.14
C ARG A 97 3.10 -17.73 11.18
N ASP A 98 4.17 -17.95 10.43
CA ASP A 98 4.90 -19.22 10.30
C ASP A 98 4.11 -20.37 9.64
N PHE A 99 2.96 -20.07 9.02
CA PHE A 99 2.26 -21.06 8.19
C PHE A 99 3.00 -21.28 6.87
N TYR A 100 2.99 -22.53 6.39
CA TYR A 100 3.76 -22.97 5.22
C TYR A 100 3.46 -22.22 3.91
N HIS A 101 2.29 -21.57 3.79
CA HIS A 101 1.79 -20.93 2.57
C HIS A 101 1.79 -19.39 2.65
N VAL A 102 2.30 -18.83 3.74
CA VAL A 102 2.23 -17.40 4.05
C VAL A 102 3.63 -16.84 4.22
N GLU A 103 3.84 -15.63 3.71
CA GLU A 103 5.03 -14.84 3.96
C GLU A 103 4.80 -14.04 5.26
N ASN A 104 5.79 -13.94 6.14
CA ASN A 104 5.61 -13.32 7.46
C ASN A 104 5.55 -11.78 7.41
N GLY A 105 4.64 -11.21 6.61
CA GLY A 105 4.39 -9.78 6.45
C GLY A 105 4.77 -9.22 5.07
N VAL A 106 4.23 -8.04 4.75
CA VAL A 106 4.44 -7.36 3.46
C VAL A 106 5.88 -6.87 3.29
N ASN A 107 6.55 -6.51 4.40
CA ASN A 107 7.90 -5.93 4.39
C ASN A 107 9.00 -6.89 3.93
N SER A 108 8.76 -8.21 3.97
CA SER A 108 9.70 -9.18 3.40
C SER A 108 9.73 -9.15 1.87
N ILE A 109 8.68 -8.60 1.25
CA ILE A 109 8.48 -8.62 -0.20
C ILE A 109 8.70 -7.23 -0.79
N ILE A 110 7.99 -6.21 -0.28
CA ILE A 110 8.09 -4.81 -0.76
C ILE A 110 8.36 -3.88 0.42
N PRO A 111 9.06 -2.74 0.20
CA PRO A 111 9.27 -1.76 1.27
C PRO A 111 7.93 -1.14 1.68
N VAL A 112 7.64 -1.16 2.98
CA VAL A 112 6.43 -0.56 3.55
C VAL A 112 6.77 0.78 4.20
N ASP A 113 5.95 1.79 3.93
CA ASP A 113 6.13 3.14 4.48
C ASP A 113 5.25 3.40 5.69
N VAL A 114 3.99 2.95 5.64
CA VAL A 114 2.97 3.21 6.67
C VAL A 114 2.31 1.91 7.08
N TRP A 115 1.98 1.85 8.37
CA TRP A 115 1.69 0.63 9.10
C TRP A 115 0.42 0.86 9.92
N ILE A 116 -0.70 0.26 9.51
CA ILE A 116 -1.98 0.44 10.20
C ILE A 116 -2.22 -0.75 11.15
N PRO A 117 -2.05 -0.58 12.48
CA PRO A 117 -2.21 -1.68 13.43
C PRO A 117 -3.71 -2.01 13.65
N GLY A 118 -4.05 -3.31 13.71
CA GLY A 118 -5.41 -3.76 14.03
C GLY A 118 -5.79 -5.11 13.42
N CYS A 119 -6.96 -5.66 13.76
CA CYS A 119 -7.48 -6.92 13.18
C CYS A 119 -9.02 -7.02 13.29
N ALA A 120 -9.81 -6.34 12.45
CA ALA A 120 -9.42 -5.27 11.53
C ALA A 120 -9.25 -3.94 12.28
N PRO A 121 -8.41 -3.01 11.81
CA PRO A 121 -8.33 -1.66 12.38
C PRO A 121 -9.65 -0.92 12.20
N ARG A 122 -9.92 0.04 13.08
CA ARG A 122 -11.07 0.95 12.96
C ARG A 122 -10.90 1.86 11.73
N VAL A 123 -11.99 2.23 11.08
CA VAL A 123 -11.97 3.14 9.92
C VAL A 123 -11.29 4.47 10.25
N GLU A 124 -11.46 5.00 11.46
CA GLU A 124 -10.83 6.23 11.89
C GLU A 124 -9.29 6.12 11.87
N ALA A 125 -8.75 5.00 12.37
CA ALA A 125 -7.32 4.74 12.33
C ALA A 125 -6.82 4.58 10.89
N LEU A 126 -7.61 3.96 10.01
CA LEU A 126 -7.30 3.89 8.59
C LEU A 126 -7.19 5.30 7.98
N ILE A 127 -8.13 6.20 8.28
CA ILE A 127 -8.12 7.56 7.74
C ILE A 127 -6.91 8.35 8.23
N ASP A 128 -6.60 8.29 9.53
CA ASP A 128 -5.47 9.00 10.13
C ASP A 128 -4.14 8.59 9.49
N GLU A 129 -3.92 7.28 9.35
CA GLU A 129 -2.70 6.72 8.72
C GLU A 129 -2.63 7.03 7.22
N MET A 130 -3.77 7.10 6.53
CA MET A 130 -3.83 7.50 5.12
C MET A 130 -3.49 8.99 4.95
N VAL A 131 -3.83 9.85 5.91
CA VAL A 131 -3.38 11.24 5.92
C VAL A 131 -1.87 11.32 6.14
N GLU A 132 -1.30 10.52 7.05
CA GLU A 132 0.14 10.42 7.24
C GLU A 132 0.85 9.92 5.97
N ALA A 133 0.28 8.94 5.27
CA ALA A 133 0.79 8.45 3.98
C ALA A 133 0.90 9.56 2.93
N ILE A 134 -0.05 10.50 2.89
CA ILE A 134 0.05 11.68 2.00
C ILE A 134 1.27 12.53 2.38
N GLU A 135 1.55 12.72 3.67
CA GLU A 135 2.68 13.55 4.12
C GLU A 135 4.03 12.91 3.76
N ILE A 136 4.16 11.61 3.96
CA ILE A 136 5.34 10.84 3.55
C ILE A 136 5.53 10.92 2.03
N TRP A 137 4.45 10.75 1.27
CA TRP A 137 4.48 10.87 -0.19
C TRP A 137 4.98 12.26 -0.64
N GLN A 138 4.52 13.32 0.04
CA GLN A 138 5.01 14.67 -0.22
C GLN A 138 6.49 14.82 0.06
N LYS A 139 6.99 14.23 1.15
CA LYS A 139 8.40 14.26 1.51
C LYS A 139 9.24 13.55 0.43
N LYS A 140 8.86 12.32 0.07
CA LYS A 140 9.49 11.54 -1.02
C LYS A 140 9.53 12.32 -2.34
N SER A 141 8.43 12.99 -2.68
CA SER A 141 8.33 13.81 -3.90
C SER A 141 9.27 15.03 -3.89
N LYS A 142 9.41 15.72 -2.74
CA LYS A 142 10.29 16.91 -2.61
C LYS A 142 11.77 16.53 -2.63
N GLU A 143 12.13 15.49 -1.90
CA GLU A 143 13.52 15.06 -1.70
C GLU A 143 14.04 14.20 -2.86
N LYS A 144 13.13 13.79 -3.78
CA LYS A 144 13.39 12.82 -4.85
C LYS A 144 14.06 11.55 -4.32
N GLU A 145 13.69 11.17 -3.11
CA GLU A 145 14.27 10.04 -2.38
C GLU A 145 14.12 8.74 -3.16
N TYR A 146 12.98 8.59 -3.86
CA TYR A 146 12.70 7.47 -4.75
C TYR A 146 13.74 7.26 -5.86
N LEU A 147 14.50 8.29 -6.28
CA LEU A 147 15.56 8.15 -7.28
C LEU A 147 16.85 7.53 -6.71
N LYS A 148 17.09 7.68 -5.40
CA LYS A 148 18.35 7.25 -4.77
C LYS A 148 18.41 5.74 -4.58
N ASP A 149 17.27 5.13 -4.24
CA ASP A 149 17.17 3.70 -3.93
C ASP A 149 16.50 2.88 -5.03
N HIS A 150 16.13 3.49 -6.16
CA HIS A 150 15.33 2.84 -7.20
C HIS A 150 15.99 1.55 -7.74
N GLU A 151 17.27 1.64 -8.11
CA GLU A 151 18.00 0.50 -8.69
C GLU A 151 18.20 -0.62 -7.67
N ASN A 152 18.48 -0.28 -6.42
CA ASN A 152 18.64 -1.25 -5.33
C ASN A 152 17.34 -2.00 -5.04
N VAL A 153 16.21 -1.29 -5.06
CA VAL A 153 14.88 -1.87 -4.86
C VAL A 153 14.50 -2.76 -6.04
N ILE A 154 14.72 -2.33 -7.28
CA ILE A 154 14.43 -3.14 -8.47
C ILE A 154 15.27 -4.42 -8.47
N ASN A 155 16.57 -4.32 -8.20
CA ASN A 155 17.48 -5.48 -8.17
C ASN A 155 17.10 -6.47 -7.05
N LYS A 156 16.66 -5.96 -5.89
CA LYS A 156 16.19 -6.80 -4.78
C LYS A 156 14.85 -7.46 -5.08
N LEU A 157 13.99 -6.78 -5.84
CA LEU A 157 12.68 -7.31 -6.20
C LEU A 157 12.81 -8.36 -7.29
N GLY A 158 13.70 -8.18 -8.29
CA GLY A 158 14.14 -9.22 -9.21
C GLY A 158 13.06 -10.22 -9.57
N VAL A 159 12.08 -9.81 -10.38
CA VAL A 159 11.03 -10.72 -10.88
C VAL A 159 11.74 -11.74 -11.78
N GLU A 160 11.82 -13.00 -11.35
CA GLU A 160 11.98 -14.09 -12.30
C GLU A 160 10.67 -14.13 -13.09
N ASP A 161 10.76 -13.87 -14.40
CA ASP A 161 9.64 -14.08 -15.31
C ASP A 161 9.42 -15.58 -15.40
N ASP A 162 8.42 -16.09 -14.67
CA ASP A 162 7.90 -17.43 -14.90
C ASP A 162 7.32 -17.49 -16.32
N ASP A 163 8.03 -18.20 -17.21
CA ASP A 163 7.55 -18.74 -18.49
C ASP A 163 6.37 -19.71 -18.29
#